data_AF-A0A7V9S5W6-F1
#
_entry.id   AF-A0A7V9S5W6-F1
#
_cell.length_a   1.000
_cell.length_b   1.000
_cell.length_c   1.000
_cell.angle_alpha   90.00
_cell.angle_beta   90.00
_cell.angle_gamma   90.00
#
_symmetry.space_group_name_H-M   'P 1'
#
loop_
_entity.id
_entity.type
_entity.pdbx_description
1 polymer ?
#
loop_
_entity_poly.entity_id
_entity_poly.type
_entity_poly.pdbx_seq_one_letter_code
_entity_poly.pdbx_strand_id
1 'polypeptide(L)'
;MRKVLIAHNALFKVPARLEFLATINSGIGQFSQIGKFLTVYPRSTTEAVALARALHTATRGLRGPEIPFDARYRRNSVVYYRYGAFRNSKKSARLAGELIDDKGRRCQDRRAAGYAVPRWLVDPFQRADATRAKPFSSRGLIGTDYLVFRAIVQRGKGGVYEAVDLSVSPARLVIIKEGRREGETAWDGRD
;
A
#
# COMPACT_ATOMS: atom_id res chain seq x y z
N MET A 1 -5.59 -9.69 17.31
CA MET A 1 -4.66 -10.19 16.25
C MET A 1 -3.79 -11.37 16.70
N ARG A 2 -3.12 -11.36 17.86
CA ARG A 2 -2.25 -12.47 18.34
C ARG A 2 -2.85 -13.88 18.20
N LYS A 3 -4.10 -14.07 18.63
CA LYS A 3 -4.82 -15.36 18.50
C LYS A 3 -4.89 -15.86 17.05
N VAL A 4 -5.12 -14.97 16.08
CA VAL A 4 -5.18 -15.30 14.65
C VAL A 4 -3.81 -15.75 14.13
N LEU A 5 -2.74 -15.03 14.49
CA LEU A 5 -1.39 -15.34 14.03
C LEU A 5 -0.91 -16.70 14.56
N ILE A 6 -1.17 -17.00 15.84
CA ILE A 6 -0.84 -18.28 16.46
C ILE A 6 -1.64 -19.42 15.83
N ALA A 7 -2.96 -19.25 15.66
CA ALA A 7 -3.82 -20.27 15.08
C ALA A 7 -3.45 -20.67 13.64
N HIS A 8 -2.78 -19.79 12.90
CA HIS A 8 -2.29 -20.08 11.56
C HIS A 8 -0.79 -20.42 11.51
N ASN A 9 -0.09 -20.39 12.65
CA ASN A 9 1.37 -20.49 12.72
C ASN A 9 2.07 -19.57 11.69
N ALA A 10 1.57 -18.33 11.59
CA ALA A 10 1.97 -17.41 10.55
C ALA A 10 3.33 -16.78 10.86
N LEU A 11 4.18 -16.62 9.85
CA LEU A 11 5.38 -15.79 9.96
C LEU A 11 4.97 -14.32 9.89
N PHE A 12 5.49 -13.49 10.79
CA PHE A 12 5.17 -12.07 10.81
C PHE A 12 6.31 -11.21 11.35
N LYS A 13 6.23 -9.91 11.11
CA LYS A 13 7.05 -8.89 11.76
C LYS A 13 6.17 -7.74 12.27
N VAL A 14 6.61 -7.14 13.38
CA VAL A 14 6.01 -5.95 13.99
C VAL A 14 7.14 -4.99 14.41
N PRO A 15 6.91 -3.67 14.45
CA PRO A 15 7.80 -2.73 15.12
C PRO A 15 8.01 -3.14 16.58
N ALA A 16 9.26 -3.16 17.04
CA ALA A 16 9.58 -3.56 18.40
C ALA A 16 9.18 -2.51 19.45
N ARG A 17 9.02 -1.25 19.05
CA ARG A 17 8.69 -0.10 19.92
C ARG A 17 7.81 0.93 19.22
N LEU A 18 7.09 1.74 20.00
CA LEU A 18 6.16 2.74 19.48
C LEU A 18 6.87 3.88 18.73
N GLU A 19 8.08 4.26 19.15
CA GLU A 19 8.88 5.30 18.49
C GLU A 19 9.28 4.87 17.07
N PHE A 20 9.55 3.56 16.89
CA PHE A 20 9.83 3.01 15.57
C PHE A 20 8.58 2.98 14.69
N LEU A 21 7.41 2.69 15.27
CA LEU A 21 6.14 2.81 14.55
C LEU A 21 5.84 4.26 14.15
N ALA A 22 6.11 5.24 15.01
CA ALA A 22 5.99 6.66 14.68
C ALA A 22 6.92 7.05 13.51
N THR A 23 8.16 6.55 13.52
CA THR A 23 9.12 6.75 12.42
C THR A 23 8.61 6.14 11.12
N ILE A 24 8.08 4.91 11.15
CA ILE A 24 7.45 4.26 9.99
C ILE A 24 6.29 5.10 9.45
N ASN A 25 5.43 5.59 10.33
CA ASN A 25 4.26 6.38 9.96
C ASN A 25 4.61 7.79 9.47
N SER A 26 5.77 8.35 9.83
CA SER A 26 6.25 9.62 9.25
C SER A 26 6.54 9.52 7.75
N GLY A 27 6.86 8.32 7.25
CA GLY A 27 7.18 8.06 5.86
C GLY A 27 8.51 8.67 5.37
N ILE A 28 9.28 9.32 6.24
CA ILE A 28 10.55 9.97 5.87
C ILE A 28 11.55 8.92 5.38
N GLY A 29 11.99 9.04 4.13
CA GLY A 29 12.92 8.10 3.48
C GLY A 29 12.33 6.72 3.18
N GLN A 30 11.13 6.40 3.65
CA GLN A 30 10.50 5.08 3.54
C GLN A 30 8.99 5.17 3.31
N PHE A 31 8.55 6.01 2.37
CA PHE A 31 7.13 6.28 2.10
C PHE A 31 6.27 5.00 1.99
N SER A 32 6.77 3.97 1.31
CA SER A 32 6.08 2.67 1.16
C SER A 32 5.83 1.88 2.46
N GLN A 33 6.37 2.33 3.60
CA GLN A 33 6.23 1.66 4.89
C GLN A 33 5.11 2.25 5.75
N ILE A 34 4.59 3.43 5.44
CA ILE A 34 3.52 4.08 6.20
C ILE A 34 2.37 3.08 6.46
N GLY A 35 1.90 3.03 7.71
CA GLY A 35 0.80 2.16 8.13
C GLY A 35 1.17 0.69 8.36
N LYS A 36 2.38 0.24 8.02
CA LYS A 36 2.81 -1.16 8.19
C LYS A 36 3.25 -1.48 9.62
N PHE A 37 2.29 -1.48 10.56
CA PHE A 37 2.54 -1.88 11.95
C PHE A 37 2.61 -3.41 12.15
N LEU A 38 2.05 -4.19 11.23
CA LEU A 38 2.10 -5.65 11.20
C LEU A 38 2.24 -6.09 9.75
N THR A 39 3.23 -6.93 9.45
CA THR A 39 3.33 -7.62 8.16
C THR A 39 3.30 -9.12 8.39
N VAL A 40 2.44 -9.82 7.68
CA VAL A 40 2.29 -11.28 7.77
C VAL A 40 2.71 -11.90 6.43
N TYR A 41 3.45 -13.00 6.50
CA TYR A 41 4.00 -13.72 5.37
C TYR A 41 3.30 -15.09 5.24
N PRO A 42 2.20 -15.19 4.47
CA PRO A 42 1.52 -16.44 4.23
C PRO A 42 2.39 -17.38 3.36
N ARG A 43 2.24 -18.68 3.56
CA ARG A 43 2.95 -19.75 2.83
C ARG A 43 2.23 -20.16 1.55
N SER A 44 0.95 -19.89 1.44
CA SER A 44 0.12 -20.21 0.27
C SER A 44 -0.96 -19.17 0.03
N THR A 45 -1.52 -19.18 -1.18
CA THR A 45 -2.68 -18.35 -1.54
C THR A 45 -3.87 -18.64 -0.63
N THR A 46 -4.16 -19.90 -0.36
CA THR A 46 -5.26 -20.31 0.52
C THR A 46 -5.08 -19.76 1.94
N GLU A 47 -3.86 -19.85 2.48
CA GLU A 47 -3.53 -19.29 3.79
C GLU A 47 -3.63 -17.77 3.80
N ALA A 48 -3.19 -17.10 2.72
CA ALA A 48 -3.26 -15.65 2.58
C ALA A 48 -4.72 -15.15 2.64
N VAL A 49 -5.64 -15.82 1.94
CA VAL A 49 -7.08 -15.51 1.94
C VAL A 49 -7.68 -15.74 3.32
N ALA A 50 -7.33 -16.85 3.99
CA ALA A 50 -7.81 -17.15 5.34
C ALA A 50 -7.33 -16.11 6.37
N LEU A 51 -6.04 -15.77 6.35
CA LEU A 51 -5.42 -14.74 7.19
C LEU A 51 -6.06 -13.38 6.97
N ALA A 52 -6.20 -12.94 5.71
CA ALA A 52 -6.79 -11.63 5.41
C ALA A 52 -8.22 -11.52 5.96
N ARG A 53 -9.03 -12.57 5.79
CA ARG A 53 -10.39 -12.64 6.34
C ARG A 53 -10.38 -12.58 7.87
N ALA A 54 -9.55 -13.39 8.53
CA ALA A 54 -9.49 -13.45 9.99
C ALA A 54 -8.97 -12.14 10.60
N LEU A 55 -7.95 -11.53 10.00
CA LEU A 55 -7.39 -10.25 10.43
C LEU A 55 -8.37 -9.10 10.19
N HIS A 56 -9.09 -9.08 9.07
CA HIS A 56 -10.15 -8.10 8.81
C HIS A 56 -11.22 -8.15 9.91
N THR A 57 -11.70 -9.34 10.24
CA THR A 57 -12.67 -9.55 11.33
C THR A 57 -12.12 -9.08 12.68
N ALA A 58 -10.85 -9.40 12.98
CA ALA A 58 -10.20 -9.09 14.25
C ALA A 58 -9.79 -7.61 14.40
N THR A 59 -9.89 -6.81 13.33
CA THR A 59 -9.51 -5.38 13.31
C THR A 59 -10.69 -4.47 12.99
N ARG A 60 -11.92 -4.98 13.03
CA ARG A 60 -13.13 -4.18 12.85
C ARG A 60 -13.18 -3.03 13.86
N GLY A 61 -13.57 -1.84 13.38
CA GLY A 61 -13.63 -0.62 14.17
C GLY A 61 -12.30 0.12 14.33
N LEU A 62 -11.17 -0.51 14.01
CA LEU A 62 -9.88 0.16 14.00
C LEU A 62 -9.72 1.02 12.74
N ARG A 63 -8.97 2.11 12.90
CA ARG A 63 -8.59 3.03 11.82
C ARG A 63 -7.07 3.11 11.74
N GLY A 64 -6.57 3.51 10.59
CA GLY A 64 -5.15 3.70 10.34
C GLY A 64 -4.92 4.34 8.97
N PRO A 65 -3.69 4.84 8.72
CA PRO A 65 -3.36 5.48 7.47
C PRO A 65 -3.46 4.50 6.30
N GLU A 66 -3.64 5.04 5.10
CA GLU A 66 -3.53 4.22 3.89
C GLU A 66 -2.09 3.76 3.68
N ILE A 67 -1.95 2.48 3.33
CA ILE A 67 -0.64 1.89 3.05
C ILE A 67 -0.28 2.16 1.58
N PRO A 68 0.77 2.94 1.27
CA PRO A 68 1.10 3.27 -0.10
C PRO A 68 1.52 2.04 -0.91
N PHE A 69 1.04 1.97 -2.15
CA PHE A 69 1.35 0.93 -3.15
C PHE A 69 0.84 -0.49 -2.84
N ASP A 70 0.16 -0.71 -1.71
CA ASP A 70 -0.47 -1.98 -1.36
C ASP A 70 -1.97 -1.93 -1.73
N ALA A 71 -2.57 -3.10 -2.03
CA ALA A 71 -4.00 -3.20 -2.31
C ALA A 71 -4.79 -3.41 -1.02
N ARG A 72 -5.91 -2.69 -0.86
CA ARG A 72 -6.79 -2.85 0.29
C ARG A 72 -7.63 -4.11 0.15
N TYR A 73 -7.64 -4.99 1.15
CA TYR A 73 -8.37 -6.27 1.10
C TYR A 73 -9.88 -6.10 0.87
N ARG A 74 -10.51 -5.16 1.59
CA ARG A 74 -11.95 -4.84 1.48
C ARG A 74 -12.19 -3.38 1.81
N ARG A 75 -13.33 -2.83 1.37
CA ARG A 75 -13.79 -1.52 1.82
C ARG A 75 -13.79 -1.45 3.35
N ASN A 76 -13.30 -0.35 3.90
CA ASN A 76 -13.14 -0.11 5.35
C ASN A 76 -12.23 -1.12 6.09
N SER A 77 -11.45 -1.92 5.38
CA SER A 77 -10.45 -2.81 5.99
C SER A 77 -9.14 -2.06 6.24
N VAL A 78 -8.53 -2.28 7.40
CA VAL A 78 -7.13 -1.90 7.69
C VAL A 78 -6.13 -2.98 7.26
N VAL A 79 -6.61 -4.06 6.65
CA VAL A 79 -5.77 -5.11 6.05
C VAL A 79 -5.50 -4.78 4.59
N TYR A 80 -4.21 -4.77 4.24
CA TYR A 80 -3.71 -4.61 2.89
C TYR A 80 -2.85 -5.81 2.49
N TYR A 81 -2.69 -6.00 1.19
CA TYR A 81 -1.89 -7.08 0.62
C TYR A 81 -1.13 -6.59 -0.60
N ARG A 82 -0.03 -7.28 -0.88
CA ARG A 82 0.84 -7.04 -2.03
C ARG A 82 1.73 -8.25 -2.22
N TYR A 83 2.02 -8.56 -3.47
CA TYR A 83 3.10 -9.47 -3.83
C TYR A 83 4.39 -8.64 -3.90
N GLY A 84 5.42 -9.07 -3.17
CA GLY A 84 6.69 -8.37 -3.10
C GLY A 84 7.84 -9.34 -2.96
N ALA A 85 9.02 -8.93 -3.40
CA ALA A 85 10.21 -9.73 -3.28
C ALA A 85 10.62 -9.89 -1.81
N PHE A 86 10.96 -11.12 -1.41
CA PHE A 86 11.44 -11.43 -0.05
C PHE A 86 12.92 -11.10 0.17
N ARG A 87 13.73 -11.12 -0.90
CA ARG A 87 15.17 -10.86 -0.85
C ARG A 87 15.51 -9.70 -1.77
N ASN A 88 16.29 -8.75 -1.27
CA ASN A 88 17.04 -7.84 -2.13
C ASN A 88 18.13 -8.68 -2.80
N SER A 89 18.00 -8.98 -4.09
CA SER A 89 19.10 -9.58 -4.83
C SER A 89 20.22 -8.54 -4.88
N LYS A 90 21.31 -8.77 -4.13
CA LYS A 90 22.49 -7.89 -4.08
C LYS A 90 23.19 -7.71 -5.45
N LYS A 91 22.69 -8.34 -6.52
CA LYS A 91 23.30 -8.39 -7.86
C LYS A 91 22.72 -7.40 -8.87
N SER A 92 21.68 -6.62 -8.52
CA SER A 92 21.12 -5.60 -9.41
C SER A 92 21.32 -4.23 -8.79
N ALA A 93 22.03 -3.34 -9.50
CA ALA A 93 22.18 -1.92 -9.17
C ALA A 93 20.85 -1.14 -9.16
N ARG A 94 19.71 -1.78 -9.49
CA ARG A 94 18.36 -1.26 -9.27
C ARG A 94 17.78 -1.87 -8.00
N LEU A 95 17.50 -1.02 -7.00
CA LEU A 95 16.90 -1.30 -5.68
C LEU A 95 15.55 -2.06 -5.66
N ALA A 96 15.03 -2.52 -6.80
CA ALA A 96 13.79 -3.27 -6.86
C ALA A 96 14.10 -4.76 -6.79
N GLY A 97 13.51 -5.47 -5.83
CA GLY A 97 13.57 -6.92 -5.80
C GLY A 97 12.91 -7.55 -7.05
N GLU A 98 13.04 -8.86 -7.19
CA GLU A 98 12.49 -9.59 -8.34
C GLU A 98 11.42 -10.58 -7.88
N LEU A 99 10.35 -10.66 -8.65
CA LEU A 99 9.34 -11.70 -8.60
C LEU A 99 9.61 -12.69 -9.73
N ILE A 100 9.21 -13.95 -9.55
CA ILE A 100 9.33 -14.98 -10.58
C ILE A 100 7.90 -15.36 -10.96
N ASP A 101 7.59 -15.32 -12.26
CA ASP A 101 6.29 -15.76 -12.76
C ASP A 101 6.19 -17.29 -12.91
N ASP A 102 5.01 -17.76 -13.28
CA ASP A 102 4.70 -19.18 -13.52
C ASP A 102 5.56 -19.82 -14.62
N LYS A 103 6.18 -19.01 -15.49
CA LYS A 103 7.09 -19.44 -16.56
C LYS A 103 8.57 -19.27 -16.18
N GLY A 104 8.87 -18.95 -14.92
CA GLY A 104 10.23 -18.75 -14.43
C GLY A 104 10.87 -17.40 -14.83
N ARG A 105 10.11 -16.47 -15.44
CA ARG A 105 10.63 -15.17 -15.88
C ARG A 105 10.70 -14.20 -14.71
N ARG A 106 11.81 -13.45 -14.65
CA ARG A 106 12.02 -12.42 -13.64
C ARG A 106 11.23 -11.17 -13.98
N CYS A 107 10.37 -10.77 -13.06
CA CYS A 107 9.57 -9.56 -13.12
C CYS A 107 10.05 -8.59 -12.03
N GLN A 108 10.14 -7.30 -12.34
CA GLN A 108 10.50 -6.31 -11.35
C GLN A 108 9.41 -6.16 -10.28
N ASP A 109 9.81 -6.12 -9.02
CA ASP A 109 8.95 -5.73 -7.90
C ASP A 109 8.70 -4.20 -7.92
N ARG A 110 7.61 -3.79 -8.59
CA ARG A 110 7.25 -2.38 -8.76
C ARG A 110 6.44 -1.87 -7.56
N ARG A 111 7.01 -0.92 -6.80
CA ARG A 111 6.31 -0.19 -5.73
C ARG A 111 5.65 1.06 -6.28
N ALA A 112 4.54 0.87 -6.99
CA ALA A 112 3.76 1.93 -7.60
C ALA A 112 2.26 1.63 -7.48
N ALA A 113 1.42 2.67 -7.58
CA ALA A 113 -0.03 2.53 -7.50
C ALA A 113 -0.54 1.55 -8.58
N GLY A 114 -1.39 0.59 -8.19
CA GLY A 114 -1.92 -0.43 -9.09
C GLY A 114 -0.97 -1.59 -9.41
N TYR A 115 0.23 -1.65 -8.81
CA TYR A 115 1.20 -2.74 -9.02
C TYR A 115 1.32 -3.69 -7.81
N ALA A 116 0.39 -3.63 -6.85
CA ALA A 116 0.36 -4.53 -5.70
C ALA A 116 0.21 -6.01 -6.09
N VAL A 117 -0.53 -6.27 -7.18
CA VAL A 117 -0.73 -7.60 -7.76
C VAL A 117 -0.07 -7.64 -9.14
N PRO A 118 0.87 -8.56 -9.39
CA PRO A 118 1.48 -8.76 -10.69
C PRO A 118 0.43 -9.07 -11.76
N ARG A 119 0.59 -8.49 -12.96
CA ARG A 119 -0.38 -8.63 -14.07
C ARG A 119 -0.59 -10.06 -14.56
N TRP A 120 0.38 -10.94 -14.31
CA TRP A 120 0.33 -12.36 -14.68
C TRP A 120 -0.38 -13.21 -13.62
N LEU A 121 -0.74 -12.66 -12.46
CA LEU A 121 -1.51 -13.35 -11.43
C LEU A 121 -2.99 -12.98 -11.51
N VAL A 122 -3.83 -13.98 -11.25
CA VAL A 122 -5.23 -13.76 -10.87
C VAL A 122 -5.25 -13.35 -9.40
N ASP A 123 -5.88 -12.22 -9.10
CA ASP A 123 -5.98 -11.70 -7.72
C ASP A 123 -6.92 -12.59 -6.88
N PRO A 124 -6.41 -13.34 -5.88
CA PRO A 124 -7.23 -14.26 -5.09
C PRO A 124 -8.14 -13.54 -4.08
N PHE A 125 -7.97 -12.23 -3.90
CA PHE A 125 -8.77 -11.42 -2.99
C PHE A 125 -9.93 -10.71 -3.69
N GLN A 126 -9.93 -10.67 -5.03
CA GLN A 126 -11.07 -10.18 -5.81
C GLN A 126 -12.14 -11.27 -5.90
N ARG A 127 -13.38 -10.92 -5.55
CA ARG A 127 -14.54 -11.79 -5.80
C ARG A 127 -14.99 -11.61 -7.26
N ALA A 128 -15.48 -12.69 -7.88
CA ALA A 128 -16.05 -12.67 -9.24
C ALA A 128 -17.16 -11.60 -9.42
N ASP A 129 -17.87 -11.25 -8.35
CA ASP A 129 -18.93 -10.22 -8.33
C ASP A 129 -18.43 -8.79 -8.16
N ALA A 130 -17.12 -8.58 -8.04
CA ALA A 130 -16.55 -7.26 -8.22
C ALA A 130 -16.58 -6.97 -9.73
N THR A 131 -17.77 -6.65 -10.26
CA THR A 131 -17.96 -5.93 -11.53
C THR A 131 -16.77 -5.02 -11.67
N ARG A 132 -15.87 -5.33 -12.62
CA ARG A 132 -14.61 -4.63 -12.89
C ARG A 132 -14.71 -3.26 -12.26
N ALA A 133 -14.19 -3.09 -11.04
CA ALA A 133 -14.00 -1.76 -10.53
C ALA A 133 -13.15 -1.17 -11.64
N LYS A 134 -13.76 -0.26 -12.43
CA LYS A 134 -13.12 0.33 -13.62
C LYS A 134 -11.68 0.53 -13.19
N PRO A 135 -10.67 0.07 -13.97
CA PRO A 135 -9.28 0.23 -13.59
C PRO A 135 -9.23 1.60 -12.98
N PHE A 136 -8.85 1.70 -11.70
CA PHE A 136 -8.79 2.98 -11.03
C PHE A 136 -7.79 3.71 -11.89
N SER A 137 -8.30 4.39 -12.91
CA SER A 137 -7.60 5.38 -13.65
C SER A 137 -7.23 6.24 -12.48
N SER A 138 -5.95 6.30 -12.17
CA SER A 138 -5.40 7.47 -11.55
C SER A 138 -5.69 8.62 -12.52
N ARG A 139 -6.97 8.99 -12.67
CA ARG A 139 -7.44 10.36 -12.59
C ARG A 139 -6.70 10.86 -11.37
N GLY A 140 -5.88 11.88 -11.55
CA GLY A 140 -4.98 12.37 -10.53
C GLY A 140 -5.69 12.49 -9.18
N LEU A 141 -4.92 12.50 -8.09
CA LEU A 141 -5.38 12.45 -6.70
C LEU A 141 -6.56 13.38 -6.33
N ILE A 142 -7.03 14.28 -7.20
CA ILE A 142 -8.01 15.33 -6.93
C ILE A 142 -9.17 15.45 -7.95
N GLY A 143 -9.21 14.65 -9.03
CA GLY A 143 -10.27 14.79 -10.03
C GLY A 143 -9.71 14.80 -11.45
N THR A 144 -10.58 14.71 -12.43
CA THR A 144 -10.23 14.53 -13.86
C THR A 144 -9.38 15.65 -14.44
N ASP A 145 -9.28 16.78 -13.75
CA ASP A 145 -8.77 18.02 -14.33
C ASP A 145 -7.36 18.37 -13.83
N TYR A 146 -6.75 17.52 -13.00
CA TYR A 146 -5.35 17.68 -12.58
C TYR A 146 -4.50 16.48 -12.96
N LEU A 147 -3.47 16.71 -13.75
CA LEU A 147 -2.45 15.71 -14.09
C LEU A 147 -1.23 15.88 -13.19
N VAL A 148 -1.17 15.09 -12.11
CA VAL A 148 0.01 15.02 -11.23
C VAL A 148 1.13 14.26 -11.92
N PHE A 149 2.31 14.88 -12.04
CA PHE A 149 3.46 14.25 -12.72
C PHE A 149 4.71 14.13 -11.83
N ARG A 150 4.79 14.86 -10.71
CA ARG A 150 5.93 14.76 -9.78
C ARG A 150 5.49 14.95 -8.34
N ALA A 151 6.05 14.15 -7.44
CA ALA A 151 5.97 14.40 -6.00
C ALA A 151 7.22 15.16 -5.53
N ILE A 152 7.04 16.30 -4.86
CA ILE A 152 8.11 17.08 -4.24
C ILE A 152 8.38 16.53 -2.83
N VAL A 153 7.32 16.31 -2.05
CA VAL A 153 7.39 15.80 -0.68
C VAL A 153 6.32 14.73 -0.49
N GLN A 154 6.68 13.62 0.16
CA GLN A 154 5.71 12.61 0.62
C GLN A 154 6.01 12.22 2.06
N ARG A 155 5.00 12.30 2.92
CA ARG A 155 5.05 11.98 4.35
C ARG A 155 3.78 11.29 4.82
N GLY A 156 3.74 10.79 6.04
CA GLY A 156 2.53 10.22 6.63
C GLY A 156 1.37 11.20 6.60
N LYS A 157 1.62 12.44 7.04
CA LYS A 157 0.62 13.51 7.13
C LYS A 157 0.08 13.98 5.78
N GLY A 158 0.83 13.80 4.69
CA GLY A 158 0.44 14.37 3.40
C GLY A 158 1.51 14.35 2.32
N GLY A 159 1.25 15.10 1.24
CA GLY A 159 2.16 15.22 0.12
C GLY A 159 2.06 16.57 -0.59
N VAL A 160 3.14 16.95 -1.26
CA VAL A 160 3.20 18.13 -2.14
C VAL A 160 3.60 17.67 -3.53
N TYR A 161 2.85 18.07 -4.54
CA TYR A 161 2.98 17.58 -5.91
C TYR A 161 3.01 18.72 -6.92
N GLU A 162 3.78 18.54 -8.00
CA GLU A 162 3.66 19.33 -9.22
C GLU A 162 2.61 18.67 -10.12
N ALA A 163 1.70 19.48 -10.62
CA ALA A 163 0.63 19.04 -11.49
C ALA A 163 0.31 20.06 -12.57
N VAL A 164 -0.35 19.61 -13.63
CA VAL A 164 -0.93 20.46 -14.66
C VAL A 164 -2.43 20.56 -14.42
N ASP A 165 -2.95 21.77 -14.33
CA ASP A 165 -4.38 22.08 -14.30
C ASP A 165 -4.92 22.13 -15.73
N LEU A 166 -5.70 21.11 -16.08
CA LEU A 166 -6.36 20.91 -17.36
C LEU A 166 -7.78 21.48 -17.39
N SER A 167 -8.28 22.03 -16.27
CA SER A 167 -9.61 22.66 -16.22
C SER A 167 -9.66 24.01 -16.95
N VAL A 168 -8.50 24.60 -17.24
CA VAL A 168 -8.35 25.92 -17.85
C VAL A 168 -7.56 25.83 -19.16
N SER A 169 -7.83 26.76 -20.09
CA SER A 169 -7.10 26.91 -21.35
C SER A 169 -6.54 28.34 -21.47
N PRO A 170 -5.21 28.54 -21.58
CA PRO A 170 -4.18 27.49 -21.64
C PRO A 170 -4.00 26.77 -20.28
N ALA A 171 -3.60 25.51 -20.35
CA ALA A 171 -3.28 24.72 -19.16
C ALA A 171 -2.13 25.37 -18.38
N ARG A 172 -2.14 25.23 -17.05
CA ARG A 172 -1.17 25.88 -16.17
C ARG A 172 -0.51 24.91 -15.20
N LEU A 173 0.72 25.21 -14.83
CA LEU A 173 1.45 24.49 -13.79
C LEU A 173 0.93 24.91 -12.41
N VAL A 174 0.63 23.95 -11.55
CA VAL A 174 0.14 24.17 -10.19
C VAL A 174 0.87 23.29 -9.19
N ILE A 175 0.85 23.73 -7.92
CA ILE A 175 1.26 22.92 -6.78
C ILE A 175 0.02 22.40 -6.06
N ILE A 176 -0.03 21.10 -5.86
CA ILE A 176 -1.08 20.43 -5.09
C ILE A 176 -0.55 20.06 -3.71
N LYS A 177 -1.30 20.42 -2.67
CA LYS A 177 -1.08 19.95 -1.30
C LYS A 177 -2.18 18.97 -0.90
N GLU A 178 -1.77 17.78 -0.49
CA GLU A 178 -2.63 16.69 -0.01
C GLU A 178 -2.48 16.54 1.50
N GLY A 179 -3.59 16.51 2.23
CA GLY A 179 -3.63 16.03 3.61
C GLY A 179 -4.16 14.59 3.65
N ARG A 180 -3.48 13.70 4.38
CA ARG A 180 -3.89 12.30 4.52
C ARG A 180 -4.60 12.06 5.83
N ARG A 181 -5.76 11.42 5.73
CA ARG A 181 -6.53 11.00 6.89
C ARG A 181 -5.73 9.97 7.71
N GLU A 182 -5.75 10.12 9.04
CA GLU A 182 -5.03 9.25 9.99
C GLU A 182 -3.49 9.22 9.77
N GLY A 183 -2.94 10.22 9.08
CA GLY A 183 -1.51 10.34 8.81
C GLY A 183 -0.78 11.04 9.97
N GLU A 184 0.27 10.41 10.51
CA GLU A 184 1.07 10.95 11.62
C GLU A 184 0.28 11.29 12.91
N THR A 185 -0.92 10.73 13.09
CA THR A 185 -1.66 10.83 14.36
C THR A 185 -0.89 10.14 15.49
N ALA A 186 -0.82 10.82 16.64
CA ALA A 186 -0.30 10.26 17.88
C ALA A 186 -1.14 9.06 18.35
N TRP A 187 -0.61 8.31 19.32
CA TRP A 187 -1.25 7.10 19.84
C TRP A 187 -2.62 7.36 20.51
N ASP A 188 -2.89 8.61 20.90
CA ASP A 188 -4.15 9.08 21.46
C ASP A 188 -5.09 9.69 20.40
N GLY A 189 -4.73 9.64 19.12
CA GLY A 189 -5.53 10.11 18.00
C GLY A 189 -5.45 11.62 17.76
N ARG A 190 -4.54 12.34 18.42
CA ARG A 190 -4.29 13.78 18.18
C ARG A 190 -3.17 14.03 17.19
N ASP A 191 -3.18 15.23 16.62
CA ASP A 191 -2.29 15.73 15.56
C ASP A 191 -1.14 16.60 16.09
#